data_AF-X1VS09-F1
#
_entry.id   AF-X1VS09-F1
#
_cell.length_a   1.000
_cell.length_b   1.000
_cell.length_c   1.000
_cell.angle_alpha   90.00
_cell.angle_beta   90.00
_cell.angle_gamma   90.00
#
_symmetry.space_group_name_H-M   'P 1'
#
loop_
_entity.id
_entity.type
_entity.pdbx_description
1 polymer ?
#
loop_
_entity_poly.entity_id
_entity_poly.type
_entity_poly.pdbx_seq_one_letter_code
_entity_poly.pdbx_strand_id
1 'polypeptide(L)'
;MAPEFSKIIRQGVNEKVFNTPFPDEAASLIFEIANTFSERIPSLISGSDKNSKSLDEAEKEFRVYENAIERIIGAEEGTVNIVNRDILNYFHEKINM
;
A
#
# COMPACT_ATOMS: atom_id res chain seq x y z
N MET A 1 10.20 9.08 -8.32
CA MET A 1 9.85 7.74 -7.79
C MET A 1 9.42 6.80 -8.90
N ALA A 2 8.52 7.19 -9.82
CA ALA A 2 8.08 6.34 -10.94
C ALA A 2 9.23 5.67 -11.75
N PRO A 3 10.36 6.32 -12.07
CA PRO A 3 11.47 5.65 -12.74
C PRO A 3 12.12 4.51 -11.95
N GLU A 4 12.10 4.58 -10.61
CA GLU A 4 12.65 3.52 -9.75
C GLU A 4 11.68 2.35 -9.61
N PHE A 5 10.38 2.62 -9.46
CA PHE A 5 9.35 1.58 -9.50
C PHE A 5 9.34 0.84 -10.83
N SER A 6 9.52 1.54 -11.93
CA SER A 6 9.63 0.94 -13.25
C SER A 6 10.77 -0.09 -13.34
N LYS A 7 11.95 0.21 -12.79
CA LYS A 7 13.08 -0.75 -12.75
C LYS A 7 12.70 -2.02 -11.98
N ILE A 8 12.08 -1.85 -10.81
CA ILE A 8 11.67 -2.97 -9.94
C ILE A 8 10.60 -3.82 -10.64
N ILE A 9 9.60 -3.19 -11.26
CA ILE A 9 8.50 -3.90 -11.92
C ILE A 9 9.02 -4.65 -13.15
N ARG A 10 9.90 -4.03 -13.96
CA ARG A 10 10.56 -4.73 -15.08
C ARG A 10 11.38 -5.92 -14.61
N GLN A 11 12.12 -5.77 -13.52
CA GLN A 11 12.87 -6.87 -12.93
C GLN A 11 11.93 -8.01 -12.54
N GLY A 12 10.84 -7.74 -11.82
CA GLY A 12 9.90 -8.79 -11.42
C GLY A 12 9.17 -9.44 -12.60
N VAL A 13 8.92 -8.71 -13.70
CA VAL A 13 8.42 -9.30 -14.96
C VAL A 13 9.46 -10.25 -15.57
N ASN A 14 10.74 -9.84 -15.61
CA ASN A 14 11.82 -10.69 -16.12
C ASN A 14 12.02 -11.95 -15.26
N GLU A 15 11.86 -11.82 -13.94
CA GLU A 15 11.94 -12.92 -12.96
C GLU A 15 10.66 -13.77 -12.90
N LYS A 16 9.60 -13.37 -13.62
CA LYS A 16 8.29 -14.04 -13.68
C LYS A 16 7.55 -14.07 -12.34
N VAL A 17 7.85 -13.12 -11.45
CA VAL A 17 7.10 -12.91 -10.19
C VAL A 17 6.00 -11.87 -10.36
N PHE A 18 6.07 -11.05 -11.41
CA PHE A 18 5.03 -10.09 -11.82
C PHE A 18 4.53 -10.39 -13.23
N ASN A 19 3.28 -10.03 -13.51
CA ASN A 19 2.63 -10.25 -14.78
C ASN A 19 1.85 -9.00 -15.21
N THR A 20 2.58 -7.98 -15.67
CA THR A 20 1.99 -6.77 -16.27
C THR A 20 2.62 -6.49 -17.63
N PRO A 21 1.80 -6.22 -18.68
CA PRO A 21 2.32 -5.89 -20.00
C PRO A 21 2.83 -4.45 -20.11
N PHE A 22 2.58 -3.61 -19.10
CA PHE A 22 2.85 -2.16 -19.12
C PHE A 22 3.62 -1.73 -17.86
N PRO A 23 4.90 -2.11 -17.70
CA PRO A 23 5.64 -1.89 -16.45
C PRO A 23 5.87 -0.40 -16.12
N ASP A 24 5.95 0.47 -17.12
CA ASP A 24 6.16 1.92 -16.92
C ASP A 24 4.89 2.65 -16.49
N GLU A 25 3.79 2.30 -17.14
CA GLU A 25 2.46 2.80 -16.82
C GLU A 25 2.02 2.28 -15.46
N ALA A 26 2.28 1.01 -15.16
CA ALA A 26 2.07 0.43 -13.83
C ALA A 26 2.85 1.20 -12.75
N ALA A 27 4.13 1.53 -12.99
CA ALA A 27 4.92 2.34 -12.07
C ALA A 27 4.33 3.73 -11.82
N SER A 28 3.79 4.35 -12.88
CA SER A 28 3.15 5.67 -12.79
C SER A 28 1.83 5.60 -12.01
N LEU A 29 0.99 4.60 -12.28
CA LEU A 29 -0.25 4.35 -11.54
C LEU A 29 0.00 4.07 -10.05
N ILE A 30 1.02 3.27 -9.73
CA ILE A 30 1.40 3.02 -8.33
C ILE A 30 1.84 4.30 -7.64
N PHE A 31 2.55 5.19 -8.34
CA PHE A 31 2.94 6.48 -7.79
C PHE A 31 1.73 7.37 -7.49
N GLU A 32 0.72 7.41 -8.38
CA GLU A 32 -0.53 8.14 -8.13
C GLU A 32 -1.31 7.56 -6.94
N ILE A 33 -1.37 6.23 -6.84
CA ILE A 33 -1.96 5.53 -5.70
C ILE A 33 -1.22 5.91 -4.41
N ALA A 34 0.12 5.87 -4.42
CA ALA A 34 0.95 6.20 -3.28
C ALA A 34 0.74 7.66 -2.81
N ASN A 35 0.55 8.60 -3.73
CA ASN A 35 0.22 9.99 -3.38
C ASN A 35 -1.14 10.08 -2.69
N THR A 36 -2.16 9.41 -3.22
CA THR A 36 -3.51 9.38 -2.59
C THR A 36 -3.46 8.73 -1.21
N PHE A 37 -2.76 7.62 -1.10
CA PHE A 37 -2.48 6.90 0.15
C PHE A 37 -1.82 7.81 1.20
N SER A 38 -0.84 8.63 0.77
CA SER A 38 -0.06 9.48 1.68
C SER A 38 -0.87 10.59 2.35
N GLU A 39 -2.00 10.98 1.76
CA GLU A 39 -2.93 11.94 2.36
C GLU A 39 -4.00 11.22 3.21
N ARG A 40 -4.48 10.08 2.73
CA ARG A 40 -5.58 9.31 3.33
C ARG A 40 -5.19 8.70 4.69
N ILE A 41 -4.09 7.96 4.75
CA ILE A 41 -3.73 7.21 5.96
C ILE A 41 -3.45 8.10 7.17
N PRO A 42 -2.65 9.19 7.07
CA PRO A 42 -2.43 10.08 8.20
C PRO A 42 -3.72 10.72 8.73
N SER A 43 -4.69 10.99 7.85
CA SER A 43 -5.98 11.57 8.25
C SER A 43 -6.82 10.61 9.12
N LEU A 44 -6.73 9.31 8.84
CA LEU A 44 -7.35 8.25 9.64
C LEU A 44 -6.59 8.08 10.97
N ILE A 45 -5.26 7.94 10.92
CA ILE A 45 -4.45 7.72 12.13
C ILE A 45 -4.55 8.90 13.11
N SER A 46 -4.55 10.14 12.63
CA SER A 46 -4.50 11.34 13.48
C SER A 46 -5.83 11.69 14.18
N GLY A 47 -6.91 10.93 13.94
CA GLY A 47 -8.18 11.13 14.64
C GLY A 47 -8.86 12.47 14.33
N SER A 48 -8.58 13.07 13.18
CA SER A 48 -9.34 14.23 12.66
C SER A 48 -10.85 13.92 12.58
N ASP A 49 -11.19 12.63 12.41
CA ASP A 49 -12.52 12.09 12.66
C ASP A 49 -12.60 11.53 14.09
N LYS A 50 -13.52 12.07 14.90
CA LYS A 50 -13.68 11.84 16.36
C LYS A 50 -14.05 10.40 16.77
N ASN A 51 -14.01 9.41 15.88
CA ASN A 51 -14.41 8.04 16.19
C ASN A 51 -13.18 7.15 16.39
N SER A 52 -13.14 6.46 17.52
CA SER A 52 -12.10 5.52 17.97
C SER A 52 -12.00 4.22 17.14
N LYS A 53 -12.37 4.25 15.85
CA LYS A 53 -12.26 3.14 14.88
C LYS A 53 -11.16 3.40 13.85
N SER A 54 -10.37 4.44 14.05
CA SER A 54 -9.57 5.03 12.98
C SER A 54 -8.36 4.18 12.57
N LEU A 55 -7.85 3.34 13.47
CA LEU A 55 -6.74 2.42 13.19
C LEU A 55 -7.19 1.13 12.49
N ASP A 56 -8.35 0.56 12.84
CA ASP A 56 -8.95 -0.55 12.09
C ASP A 56 -9.30 -0.12 10.65
N GLU A 57 -9.82 1.11 10.51
CA GLU A 57 -10.09 1.71 9.20
C GLU A 57 -8.80 1.96 8.41
N ALA A 58 -7.73 2.43 9.07
CA ALA A 58 -6.42 2.56 8.45
C ALA A 58 -5.87 1.19 8.01
N GLU A 59 -5.96 0.14 8.83
CA GLU A 59 -5.53 -1.21 8.47
C GLU A 59 -6.27 -1.72 7.22
N LYS A 60 -7.59 -1.52 7.18
CA LYS A 60 -8.40 -1.86 6.02
C LYS A 60 -7.93 -1.12 4.78
N GLU A 61 -7.66 0.18 4.88
CA GLU A 61 -7.16 0.99 3.75
C GLU A 61 -5.79 0.49 3.27
N PHE A 62 -4.85 0.15 4.16
CA PHE A 62 -3.58 -0.49 3.77
C PHE A 62 -3.82 -1.75 2.90
N ARG A 63 -4.74 -2.62 3.32
CA ARG A 63 -5.07 -3.85 2.57
C ARG A 63 -5.68 -3.55 1.19
N VAL A 64 -6.52 -2.52 1.10
CA VAL A 64 -7.10 -2.08 -0.18
C VAL A 64 -6.00 -1.62 -1.15
N TYR A 65 -5.07 -0.80 -0.67
CA TYR A 65 -3.98 -0.28 -1.50
C TYR A 65 -3.01 -1.38 -1.93
N GLU A 66 -2.61 -2.27 -1.02
CA GLU A 66 -1.75 -3.42 -1.35
C GLU A 66 -2.39 -4.31 -2.40
N ASN A 67 -3.66 -4.68 -2.21
CA ASN A 67 -4.39 -5.51 -3.17
C ASN A 67 -4.46 -4.84 -4.56
N ALA A 68 -4.75 -3.54 -4.60
CA ALA A 68 -4.79 -2.80 -5.86
C ALA A 68 -3.42 -2.81 -6.57
N ILE A 69 -2.34 -2.54 -5.83
CA ILE A 69 -0.97 -2.57 -6.38
C ILE A 69 -0.62 -3.96 -6.90
N GLU A 70 -0.93 -5.01 -6.15
CA GLU A 70 -0.71 -6.41 -6.56
C GLU A 70 -1.44 -6.74 -7.86
N ARG A 71 -2.69 -6.31 -8.02
CA ARG A 71 -3.45 -6.51 -9.26
C ARG A 71 -2.88 -5.72 -10.44
N ILE A 72 -2.36 -4.51 -10.22
CA ILE A 72 -1.74 -3.68 -11.27
C ILE A 72 -0.46 -4.33 -11.83
N ILE A 73 0.38 -4.89 -10.96
CA ILE A 73 1.64 -5.53 -11.37
C ILE A 73 1.48 -7.02 -11.69
N GLY A 74 0.32 -7.61 -11.39
CA GLY A 74 0.08 -9.04 -11.54
C GLY A 74 0.92 -9.89 -10.58
N ALA A 75 1.07 -9.44 -9.33
CA ALA A 75 1.74 -10.19 -8.27
C ALA A 75 0.78 -11.16 -7.56
N GLU A 76 1.37 -12.17 -6.91
CA GLU A 76 0.67 -13.03 -5.96
C GLU A 76 0.12 -12.21 -4.78
N GLU A 77 -0.98 -12.67 -4.20
CA GLU A 77 -1.59 -12.03 -3.02
C GLU A 77 -0.63 -12.06 -1.82
N GLY A 78 -0.51 -10.92 -1.13
CA GLY A 78 0.37 -10.76 0.02
C GLY A 78 1.83 -10.42 -0.33
N THR A 79 2.14 -10.23 -1.62
CA THR A 79 3.47 -9.79 -2.07
C THR A 79 3.77 -8.37 -1.59
N VAL A 80 2.79 -7.47 -1.63
CA VAL A 80 2.97 -6.06 -1.26
C VAL A 80 2.58 -5.88 0.19
N ASN A 81 3.53 -5.43 1.01
CA ASN A 81 3.33 -5.13 2.43
C ASN A 81 3.78 -3.70 2.73
N ILE A 82 2.83 -2.76 2.74
CA ILE A 82 3.08 -1.33 2.98
C ILE A 82 3.34 -1.07 4.48
N VAL A 83 2.66 -1.81 5.36
CA VAL A 83 2.79 -1.66 6.81
C VAL A 83 3.03 -3.00 7.47
N ASN A 84 3.85 -2.99 8.53
CA ASN A 84 3.97 -4.13 9.43
C ASN A 84 2.76 -4.12 10.38
N ARG A 85 1.95 -5.19 10.33
CA ARG A 85 0.71 -5.31 11.10
C ARG A 85 0.98 -5.48 12.59
N ASP A 86 2.06 -6.17 12.96
CA ASP A 86 2.44 -6.33 14.36
C ASP A 86 2.76 -4.97 15.00
N ILE A 87 3.44 -4.11 14.24
CA ILE A 87 3.73 -2.73 14.66
C ILE A 87 2.44 -1.91 14.76
N LEU A 88 1.57 -1.99 13.75
CA LEU A 88 0.29 -1.26 13.75
C LEU A 88 -0.58 -1.67 14.96
N ASN A 89 -0.70 -2.97 15.22
CA ASN A 89 -1.42 -3.52 16.36
C ASN A 89 -0.81 -3.08 17.70
N TYR A 90 0.51 -3.10 17.80
CA TYR A 90 1.21 -2.58 18.99
C TYR A 90 0.88 -1.10 19.27
N PHE A 91 0.86 -0.25 18.23
CA PHE A 91 0.45 1.15 18.40
C PHE A 91 -1.03 1.29 18.78
N HIS A 92 -1.91 0.47 18.19
CA HIS A 92 -3.34 0.44 18.53
C HIS A 92 -3.58 0.11 20.00
N GLU A 93 -2.90 -0.89 20.55
CA GLU A 93 -2.98 -1.26 21.96
C GLU A 93 -2.50 -0.13 22.88
N LYS A 94 -1.43 0.57 22.50
CA LYS A 94 -0.83 1.64 23.32
C LYS A 94 -1.60 2.96 23.29
N ILE A 95 -2.28 3.28 22.20
CA ILE A 95 -3.03 4.54 22.04
C ILE A 95 -4.42 4.44 22.70
N ASN A 96 -5.00 3.24 22.79
CA ASN A 96 -6.30 3.01 23.43
C ASN A 96 -6.22 2.68 24.94
N MET A 97 -5.03 2.76 25.55
CA MET A 97 -4.77 2.56 26.97
C MET A 97 -4.70 3.91 27.71
#